data_AF-A0A9E0WF12-F1
#
_entry.id   AF-A0A9E0WF12-F1
#
_cell.length_a   1.000
_cell.length_b   1.000
_cell.length_c   1.000
_cell.angle_alpha   90.00
_cell.angle_beta   90.00
_cell.angle_gamma   90.00
#
_symmetry.space_group_name_H-M   'P 1'
#
loop_
_entity.id
_entity.type
_entity.pdbx_description
1 polymer ?
#
loop_
_entity_poly.entity_id
_entity_poly.type
_entity_poly.pdbx_seq_one_letter_code
_entity_poly.pdbx_strand_id
1 'polypeptide(L)'
;MADTAQSLSIADSRTYSISELAREFGITPRALRFYEDKDMLHPARDGMTRVYSHRDRARVTIIVRLKRLGLPLADIREILDLYAMNDGQRAQMRMMRIKFQNQIKELENQREDIEMALQELDRGLEWLDSNLSNTGPDEEEAENVKAYEAVARRQMDDA
;
A
#
# COMPACT_ATOMS: atom_id res chain seq x y z
N MET A 1 -32.58 -31.98 -24.40
CA MET A 1 -32.16 -31.44 -23.08
C MET A 1 -30.73 -31.90 -22.76
N ALA A 2 -29.76 -31.44 -23.56
CA ALA A 2 -28.34 -31.79 -23.38
C ALA A 2 -27.43 -30.63 -23.84
N ASP A 3 -27.83 -29.38 -23.55
CA ASP A 3 -27.20 -28.19 -24.14
C ASP A 3 -26.93 -27.06 -23.11
N THR A 4 -27.03 -27.36 -21.81
CA THR A 4 -26.78 -26.37 -20.73
C THR A 4 -25.45 -26.63 -20.02
N ALA A 5 -24.84 -27.81 -20.21
CA ALA A 5 -23.55 -28.15 -19.61
C ALA A 5 -22.33 -27.70 -20.44
N GLN A 6 -22.52 -27.35 -21.72
CA GLN A 6 -21.43 -27.01 -22.63
C GLN A 6 -21.09 -25.51 -22.67
N SER A 7 -21.87 -24.67 -21.99
CA SER A 7 -21.71 -23.21 -21.96
C SER A 7 -20.88 -22.68 -20.78
N LEU A 8 -20.43 -23.54 -19.85
CA LEU A 8 -19.59 -23.16 -18.70
C LEU A 8 -18.08 -23.34 -18.91
N SER A 9 -17.61 -23.82 -20.07
CA SER A 9 -16.20 -24.20 -20.26
C SER A 9 -15.32 -23.21 -21.05
N ILE A 10 -15.75 -21.96 -21.27
CA ILE A 10 -14.92 -20.97 -22.01
C ILE A 10 -14.24 -19.96 -21.07
N ALA A 11 -14.81 -19.68 -19.89
CA ALA A 11 -14.28 -18.68 -18.95
C ALA A 11 -13.01 -19.13 -18.18
N ASP A 12 -12.71 -20.44 -18.16
CA ASP A 12 -11.62 -21.02 -17.35
C ASP A 12 -10.29 -21.17 -18.12
N SER A 13 -10.22 -20.67 -19.36
CA SER A 13 -9.07 -20.87 -20.27
C SER A 13 -8.09 -19.70 -20.35
N ARG A 14 -8.47 -18.51 -19.86
CA ARG A 14 -7.62 -17.33 -19.99
C ARG A 14 -6.49 -17.37 -18.97
N THR A 15 -5.29 -17.52 -19.48
CA THR A 15 -4.06 -17.37 -18.73
C THR A 15 -3.43 -16.00 -19.02
N TYR A 16 -2.54 -15.57 -18.14
CA TYR A 16 -1.89 -14.26 -18.20
C TYR A 16 -0.38 -14.45 -18.10
N SER A 17 0.38 -13.63 -18.82
CA SER A 17 1.81 -13.51 -18.62
C SER A 17 2.14 -12.58 -17.44
N ILE A 18 3.38 -12.67 -16.95
CA ILE A 18 3.88 -11.78 -15.90
C ILE A 18 3.78 -10.29 -16.30
N SER A 19 4.04 -9.99 -17.58
CA SER A 19 4.04 -8.63 -18.10
C SER A 19 2.63 -8.06 -18.21
N GLU A 20 1.64 -8.89 -18.53
CA GLU A 20 0.23 -8.48 -18.57
C GLU A 20 -0.28 -8.18 -17.16
N LEU A 21 -0.06 -9.07 -16.19
CA LEU A 21 -0.49 -8.82 -14.80
C LEU A 21 0.24 -7.61 -14.20
N ALA A 22 1.54 -7.48 -14.44
CA ALA A 22 2.31 -6.33 -13.96
C ALA A 22 1.71 -5.01 -14.46
N ARG A 23 1.41 -4.93 -15.76
CA ARG A 23 0.79 -3.75 -16.37
C ARG A 23 -0.62 -3.51 -15.85
N GLU A 24 -1.42 -4.56 -15.75
CA GLU A 24 -2.81 -4.48 -15.29
C GLU A 24 -2.93 -3.89 -13.88
N PHE A 25 -2.08 -4.35 -12.96
CA PHE A 25 -2.12 -3.93 -11.56
C PHE A 25 -1.21 -2.74 -11.24
N GLY A 26 -0.48 -2.22 -12.22
CA GLY A 26 0.48 -1.13 -12.03
C GLY A 26 1.62 -1.50 -11.08
N ILE A 27 2.07 -2.76 -11.12
CA ILE A 27 3.18 -3.27 -10.31
C ILE A 27 4.30 -3.78 -11.22
N THR A 28 5.49 -4.00 -10.65
CA THR A 28 6.61 -4.52 -11.43
C THR A 28 6.53 -6.05 -11.55
N PRO A 29 7.10 -6.65 -12.61
CA PRO A 29 7.32 -8.10 -12.66
C PRO A 29 8.12 -8.63 -11.45
N ARG A 30 9.02 -7.81 -10.90
CA ARG A 30 9.75 -8.13 -9.67
C ARG A 30 8.81 -8.29 -8.48
N ALA A 31 7.77 -7.47 -8.35
CA ALA A 31 6.77 -7.60 -7.29
C ALA A 31 5.96 -8.90 -7.42
N LEU A 32 5.57 -9.29 -8.64
CA LEU A 32 4.89 -10.57 -8.87
C LEU A 32 5.76 -11.77 -8.46
N ARG A 33 7.04 -11.79 -8.85
CA ARG A 33 7.99 -12.83 -8.43
C ARG A 33 8.18 -12.84 -6.91
N PHE A 34 8.24 -11.67 -6.29
CA PHE A 34 8.31 -11.60 -4.84
C PHE A 34 7.07 -12.22 -4.17
N TYR A 35 5.87 -12.07 -4.74
CA TYR A 35 4.68 -12.77 -4.23
C TYR A 35 4.73 -14.28 -4.48
N GLU A 36 5.34 -14.75 -5.56
CA GLU A 36 5.64 -16.18 -5.75
C GLU A 36 6.60 -16.70 -4.67
N ASP A 37 7.70 -15.99 -4.40
CA ASP A 37 8.70 -16.35 -3.38
C ASP A 37 8.13 -16.36 -1.96
N LYS A 38 6.97 -15.72 -1.74
CA LYS A 38 6.23 -15.72 -0.48
C LYS A 38 5.08 -16.74 -0.43
N ASP A 39 5.03 -17.66 -1.40
CA ASP A 39 3.96 -18.65 -1.61
C ASP A 39 2.56 -18.02 -1.73
N MET A 40 2.48 -16.77 -2.18
CA MET A 40 1.21 -16.08 -2.33
C MET A 40 0.64 -16.28 -3.73
N LEU A 41 1.45 -16.68 -4.71
CA LEU A 41 1.05 -17.00 -6.08
C LEU A 41 1.71 -18.31 -6.52
N HIS A 42 1.01 -19.09 -7.33
CA HIS A 42 1.50 -20.39 -7.81
C HIS A 42 1.26 -20.53 -9.32
N PRO A 43 1.92 -19.70 -10.15
CA PRO A 43 1.77 -19.78 -11.60
C PRO A 43 2.27 -21.13 -12.14
N ALA A 44 1.60 -21.62 -13.18
CA ALA A 44 2.08 -22.76 -13.95
C ALA A 44 3.24 -22.34 -14.87
N ARG A 45 3.89 -23.34 -15.47
CA ARG A 45 4.86 -23.12 -16.54
C ARG A 45 4.35 -23.71 -17.85
N ASP A 46 4.47 -22.93 -18.92
CA ASP A 46 4.35 -23.37 -20.29
C ASP A 46 5.73 -23.24 -20.95
N GLY A 47 6.42 -24.37 -21.08
CA GLY A 47 7.85 -24.42 -21.38
C GLY A 47 8.67 -23.65 -20.34
N MET A 48 9.34 -22.59 -20.79
CA MET A 48 10.17 -21.72 -19.94
C MET A 48 9.41 -20.52 -19.36
N THR A 49 8.16 -20.31 -19.78
CA THR A 49 7.38 -19.11 -19.45
C THR A 49 6.43 -19.36 -18.29
N ARG A 50 6.36 -18.40 -17.35
CA ARG A 50 5.35 -18.40 -16.28
C ARG A 50 4.01 -17.98 -16.85
N VAL A 51 2.98 -18.76 -16.52
CA VAL A 51 1.61 -18.48 -16.92
C VAL A 51 0.71 -18.48 -15.69
N TYR A 52 0.04 -17.37 -15.47
CA TYR A 52 -0.82 -17.14 -14.31
C TYR A 52 -2.25 -17.45 -14.68
N SER A 53 -2.94 -18.14 -13.79
CA SER A 53 -4.35 -18.49 -13.95
C SER A 53 -5.27 -17.30 -13.61
N HIS A 54 -6.57 -17.45 -13.90
CA HIS A 54 -7.58 -16.53 -13.38
C HIS A 54 -7.56 -16.45 -11.84
N ARG A 55 -7.25 -17.56 -11.17
CA ARG A 55 -7.11 -17.62 -9.70
C ARG A 55 -5.92 -16.79 -9.22
N ASP A 56 -4.78 -16.87 -9.89
CA ASP A 56 -3.61 -16.04 -9.56
C ASP A 56 -3.93 -14.55 -9.73
N ARG A 57 -4.61 -14.18 -10.83
CA ARG A 57 -5.07 -12.80 -11.05
C ARG A 57 -5.98 -12.29 -9.92
N ALA A 58 -6.92 -13.12 -9.46
CA ALA A 58 -7.78 -12.78 -8.32
C ALA A 58 -6.96 -12.59 -7.03
N ARG A 59 -5.96 -13.44 -6.79
CA ARG A 59 -5.04 -13.30 -5.64
C ARG A 59 -4.22 -12.00 -5.73
N VAL A 60 -3.66 -11.65 -6.89
CA VAL A 60 -2.94 -10.38 -7.10
C VAL A 60 -3.84 -9.18 -6.81
N THR A 61 -5.11 -9.22 -7.25
CA THR A 61 -6.09 -8.17 -6.97
C THR A 61 -6.22 -7.91 -5.46
N ILE A 62 -6.31 -8.98 -4.67
CA ILE A 62 -6.43 -8.90 -3.21
C ILE A 62 -5.14 -8.37 -2.60
N ILE A 63 -3.98 -8.90 -2.99
CA ILE A 63 -2.67 -8.47 -2.47
C ILE A 63 -2.49 -6.96 -2.66
N VAL A 64 -2.71 -6.47 -3.88
CA VAL A 64 -2.51 -5.05 -4.21
C VAL A 64 -3.48 -4.16 -3.43
N ARG A 65 -4.75 -4.56 -3.29
CA ARG A 65 -5.75 -3.80 -2.53
C ARG A 65 -5.39 -3.74 -1.04
N LEU A 66 -5.11 -4.89 -0.43
CA LEU A 66 -4.83 -4.96 1.00
C LEU A 66 -3.52 -4.25 1.37
N LYS A 67 -2.49 -4.35 0.51
CA LYS A 67 -1.24 -3.63 0.69
C LYS A 67 -1.42 -2.11 0.62
N ARG A 68 -2.35 -1.61 -0.21
CA ARG A 68 -2.71 -0.17 -0.24
C ARG A 68 -3.43 0.30 1.03
N LEU A 69 -4.10 -0.61 1.73
CA LEU A 69 -4.78 -0.33 3.01
C LEU A 69 -3.83 -0.41 4.21
N GLY A 70 -2.54 -0.64 4.00
CA GLY A 70 -1.55 -0.72 5.07
C GLY A 70 -1.44 -2.08 5.75
N LEU A 71 -2.17 -3.11 5.27
CA LEU A 71 -2.06 -4.44 5.87
C LEU A 71 -0.68 -5.06 5.59
N PRO A 72 -0.06 -5.70 6.59
CA PRO A 72 1.22 -6.38 6.40
C PRO A 72 1.04 -7.63 5.53
N LEU A 73 2.09 -7.99 4.78
CA LEU A 73 2.06 -9.14 3.87
C LEU A 73 1.75 -10.47 4.57
N ALA A 74 2.13 -10.61 5.84
CA ALA A 74 1.81 -11.80 6.63
C ALA A 74 0.28 -11.97 6.79
N ASP A 75 -0.44 -10.90 7.14
CA ASP A 75 -1.91 -10.92 7.25
C ASP A 75 -2.58 -11.20 5.91
N ILE A 76 -2.02 -10.63 4.83
CA ILE A 76 -2.52 -10.88 3.48
C ILE A 76 -2.36 -12.36 3.13
N ARG A 77 -1.22 -12.98 3.47
CA ARG A 77 -1.01 -14.42 3.26
C ARG A 77 -2.02 -15.27 4.03
N GLU A 78 -2.24 -14.97 5.32
CA GLU A 78 -3.26 -15.67 6.13
C GLU A 78 -4.65 -15.62 5.49
N ILE A 79 -5.06 -14.45 4.99
CA ILE A 79 -6.34 -14.29 4.28
C ILE A 79 -6.37 -15.13 2.99
N LEU A 80 -5.25 -15.17 2.25
CA LEU A 80 -5.13 -15.93 1.01
C LEU A 80 -5.10 -17.45 1.22
N ASP A 81 -4.62 -17.95 2.35
CA ASP A 81 -4.56 -19.38 2.64
C ASP A 81 -5.97 -19.94 2.94
N LEU A 82 -6.85 -19.11 3.51
CA LEU A 82 -8.26 -19.46 3.76
C LEU A 82 -9.09 -19.64 2.46
N TYR A 83 -8.61 -19.17 1.30
CA TYR A 83 -9.28 -19.40 0.01
C TYR A 83 -9.35 -20.86 -0.43
N ALA A 84 -8.53 -21.73 0.17
CA ALA A 84 -8.58 -23.17 -0.10
C ALA A 84 -9.71 -23.88 0.67
N MET A 85 -10.33 -23.20 1.64
CA MET A 85 -11.40 -23.79 2.45
C MET A 85 -12.73 -23.74 1.67
N ASN A 86 -13.34 -24.90 1.43
CA ASN A 86 -14.64 -25.02 0.77
C ASN A 86 -15.80 -24.69 1.74
N ASP A 87 -15.68 -23.59 2.48
CA ASP A 87 -16.63 -23.18 3.54
C ASP A 87 -17.58 -22.06 3.10
N GLY A 88 -17.60 -21.76 1.79
CA GLY A 88 -18.33 -20.62 1.24
C GLY A 88 -17.75 -19.26 1.62
N GLN A 89 -16.42 -19.18 1.82
CA GLN A 89 -15.68 -17.94 2.13
C GLN A 89 -15.98 -17.31 3.50
N ARG A 90 -16.64 -18.05 4.41
CA ARG A 90 -17.05 -17.48 5.70
C ARG A 90 -15.87 -17.24 6.64
N ALA A 91 -14.93 -18.18 6.71
CA ALA A 91 -13.70 -18.02 7.49
C ALA A 91 -12.88 -16.83 6.99
N GLN A 92 -12.77 -16.67 5.67
CA GLN A 92 -12.12 -15.54 5.04
C GLN A 92 -12.77 -14.22 5.45
N MET A 93 -14.09 -14.09 5.34
CA MET A 93 -14.81 -12.86 5.69
C MET A 93 -14.63 -12.50 7.17
N ARG A 94 -14.67 -13.49 8.07
CA ARG A 94 -14.42 -13.28 9.51
C ARG A 94 -13.00 -12.79 9.76
N MET A 95 -11.99 -13.41 9.16
CA MET A 95 -10.60 -13.01 9.31
C MET A 95 -10.37 -11.60 8.77
N MET A 96 -10.84 -11.33 7.55
CA MET A 96 -10.72 -10.00 6.92
C MET A 96 -11.37 -8.91 7.78
N ARG A 97 -12.55 -9.19 8.36
CA ARG A 97 -13.20 -8.28 9.30
C ARG A 97 -12.31 -7.95 10.50
N ILE A 98 -11.71 -8.96 11.13
CA ILE A 98 -10.82 -8.76 12.29
C ILE A 98 -9.61 -7.91 11.89
N LYS A 99 -8.93 -8.26 10.79
CA LYS A 99 -7.75 -7.51 10.33
C LYS A 99 -8.10 -6.06 9.97
N PHE A 100 -9.26 -5.82 9.35
CA PHE A 100 -9.71 -4.46 9.04
C PHE A 100 -10.03 -3.65 10.29
N GLN A 101 -10.69 -4.25 11.29
CA GLN A 101 -10.95 -3.56 12.56
C GLN A 101 -9.66 -3.16 13.25
N ASN A 102 -8.64 -4.02 13.25
CA ASN A 102 -7.33 -3.71 13.82
C ASN A 102 -6.62 -2.60 13.03
N GLN A 103 -6.64 -2.67 11.70
CA GLN A 103 -6.01 -1.64 10.85
C GLN A 103 -6.68 -0.28 10.99
N ILE A 104 -8.01 -0.24 11.12
CA ILE A 104 -8.75 1.01 11.37
C ILE A 104 -8.29 1.62 12.69
N LYS A 105 -8.26 0.83 13.77
CA LYS A 105 -7.82 1.30 15.08
C LYS A 105 -6.38 1.84 15.05
N GLU A 106 -5.48 1.15 14.36
CA GLU A 106 -4.09 1.60 14.20
C GLU A 106 -4.01 2.94 13.46
N LEU A 107 -4.75 3.09 12.36
CA LEU A 107 -4.78 4.34 11.59
C LEU A 107 -5.43 5.48 12.37
N GLU A 108 -6.43 5.20 13.22
CA GLU A 108 -7.04 6.19 14.11
C GLU A 108 -6.03 6.68 15.16
N ASN A 109 -5.28 5.79 15.79
CA ASN A 109 -4.21 6.16 16.73
C ASN A 109 -3.13 7.00 16.03
N GLN A 110 -2.67 6.57 14.85
CA GLN A 110 -1.67 7.31 14.07
C GLN A 110 -2.16 8.70 13.68
N ARG A 111 -3.45 8.84 13.36
CA ARG A 111 -4.04 10.15 13.08
C ARG A 111 -4.00 11.05 14.32
N GLU A 112 -4.38 10.54 15.49
CA GLU A 112 -4.33 11.30 16.75
C GLU A 112 -2.90 11.74 17.10
N ASP A 113 -1.91 10.85 16.93
CA ASP A 113 -0.50 11.18 17.16
C ASP A 113 -0.01 12.29 16.21
N ILE A 114 -0.37 12.20 14.93
CA ILE A 114 -0.04 13.23 13.93
C ILE A 114 -0.70 14.57 14.28
N GLU A 115 -1.97 14.56 14.69
CA GLU A 115 -2.70 15.76 15.09
C GLU A 115 -2.04 16.43 16.31
N MET A 116 -1.61 15.66 17.31
CA MET A 116 -0.88 16.19 18.46
C MET A 116 0.47 16.80 18.07
N ALA A 117 1.22 16.13 17.19
CA ALA A 117 2.51 16.62 16.70
C ALA A 117 2.35 17.95 15.93
N LEU A 118 1.33 18.06 15.08
CA LEU A 118 1.02 19.31 14.37
C LEU A 118 0.71 20.45 15.33
N GLN A 119 -0.10 20.21 16.37
CA GLN A 119 -0.40 21.23 17.39
C GLN A 119 0.83 21.67 18.20
N GLU A 120 1.78 20.79 18.42
CA GLU A 120 3.05 21.14 19.09
C GLU A 120 3.92 22.01 18.19
N LEU A 121 4.03 21.65 16.91
CA LEU A 121 4.76 22.43 15.91
C LEU A 121 4.16 23.83 15.73
N ASP A 122 2.84 23.94 15.61
CA ASP A 122 2.16 25.24 15.47
C ASP A 122 2.41 26.15 16.68
N ARG A 123 2.30 25.61 17.90
CA ARG A 123 2.63 26.37 19.12
C ARG A 123 4.10 26.80 19.17
N GLY A 124 5.00 25.94 18.68
CA GLY A 124 6.42 26.26 18.55
C GLY A 124 6.66 27.42 17.59
N LEU A 125 5.98 27.43 16.44
CA LEU A 125 6.04 28.51 15.46
C LEU A 125 5.49 29.83 16.03
N GLU A 126 4.34 29.81 16.69
CA GLU A 126 3.76 31.00 17.34
C GLU A 126 4.71 31.61 18.38
N TRP A 127 5.38 30.77 19.16
CA TRP A 127 6.38 31.20 20.13
C TRP A 127 7.61 31.82 19.44
N LEU A 128 8.11 31.20 18.37
CA LEU A 128 9.25 31.74 17.60
C LEU A 128 8.91 33.11 17.00
N ASP A 129 7.76 33.23 16.33
CA ASP A 129 7.31 34.49 15.71
C ASP A 129 7.14 35.61 16.75
N SER A 130 6.62 35.27 17.94
CA SER A 130 6.47 36.21 19.05
C SER A 130 7.81 36.68 19.62
N ASN A 131 8.84 35.84 19.64
CA ASN A 131 10.16 36.25 20.10
C ASN A 131 10.93 37.04 19.05
N LEU A 132 10.88 36.63 17.77
CA LEU A 132 11.51 37.37 16.67
C LEU A 132 10.89 38.76 16.46
N SER A 133 9.63 38.96 16.84
CA SER A 133 9.00 40.29 16.83
C SER A 133 9.32 41.15 18.06
N ASN A 134 9.58 40.54 19.22
CA ASN A 134 9.93 41.24 20.45
C ASN A 134 11.43 41.56 20.58
N THR A 135 12.28 40.74 19.98
CA THR A 135 13.70 41.02 19.77
C THR A 135 13.78 41.65 18.38
N GLY A 136 13.65 42.98 18.28
CA GLY A 136 13.80 43.65 16.97
C GLY A 136 15.15 43.28 16.36
N PRO A 137 15.25 43.09 15.03
CA PRO A 137 16.48 42.59 14.42
C PRO A 137 17.63 43.56 14.69
N ASP A 138 18.68 43.09 15.36
CA ASP A 138 19.95 43.80 15.34
C ASP A 138 20.49 43.77 13.89
N GLU A 139 21.33 44.73 13.49
CA GLU A 139 21.84 44.83 12.09
C GLU A 139 22.46 43.51 11.57
N GLU A 140 23.03 42.72 12.49
CA GLU A 140 23.63 41.40 12.24
C GLU A 140 22.57 40.29 11.99
N GLU A 141 21.38 40.42 12.58
CA GLU A 141 20.28 39.45 12.46
C GLU A 141 19.59 39.54 11.10
N ALA A 142 19.48 40.74 10.53
CA ALA A 142 18.95 40.95 9.19
C ALA A 142 19.86 40.37 8.07
N GLU A 143 21.19 40.38 8.27
CA GLU A 143 22.12 39.68 7.40
C GLU A 143 22.02 38.15 7.57
N ASN A 144 21.87 37.67 8.80
CA ASN A 144 21.76 36.25 9.11
C ASN A 144 20.45 35.63 8.58
N VAL A 145 19.30 36.30 8.70
CA VAL A 145 18.01 35.83 8.15
C VAL A 145 18.10 35.62 6.63
N LYS A 146 18.72 36.56 5.89
CA LYS A 146 18.97 36.40 4.45
C LYS A 146 19.86 35.20 4.13
N ALA A 147 20.86 34.93 4.97
CA ALA A 147 21.72 33.76 4.81
C ALA A 147 20.96 32.45 5.07
N TYR A 148 20.10 32.40 6.09
CA TYR A 148 19.27 31.23 6.41
C TYR A 148 18.20 30.94 5.34
N GLU A 149 17.49 31.97 4.87
CA GLU A 149 16.49 31.82 3.80
C GLU A 149 17.12 31.31 2.48
N ALA A 150 18.34 31.77 2.16
CA ALA A 150 19.08 31.29 0.99
C ALA A 150 19.51 29.82 1.10
N VAL A 151 19.83 29.34 2.30
CA VAL A 151 20.16 27.93 2.56
C VAL A 151 18.90 27.06 2.54
N ALA A 152 17.80 27.52 3.15
CA ALA A 152 16.52 26.80 3.15
C ALA A 152 15.95 26.63 1.73
N ARG A 153 16.05 27.65 0.87
CA ARG A 153 15.67 27.53 -0.55
C ARG A 153 16.46 26.47 -1.29
N ARG A 154 17.78 26.41 -1.10
CA ARG A 154 18.62 25.37 -1.72
C ARG A 154 18.23 23.97 -1.28
N GLN A 155 17.88 23.80 -0.01
CA GLN A 155 17.48 22.48 0.51
C GLN A 155 16.08 22.04 0.07
N MET A 156 15.18 22.98 -0.25
CA MET A 156 13.84 22.66 -0.79
C MET A 156 13.87 22.39 -2.31
N ASP A 157 14.79 22.99 -3.06
CA ASP A 157 14.93 22.76 -4.51
C ASP A 157 15.65 21.43 -4.85
N ASP A 158 16.33 20.82 -3.87
CA ASP A 158 17.09 19.56 -4.01
C ASP A 158 16.31 18.29 -3.56
N ALA A 159 15.03 18.42 -3.16
CA ALA A 159 14.16 17.34 -2.67
C ALA A 159 13.04 16.96 -3.66
#